data_AF-F0ZJR5-F1
#
_entry.id   AF-F0ZJR5-F1
#
_cell.length_a   1.000
_cell.length_b   1.000
_cell.length_c   1.000
_cell.angle_alpha   90.00
_cell.angle_beta   90.00
_cell.angle_gamma   90.00
#
_symmetry.space_group_name_H-M   'P 1'
#
loop_
_entity.id
_entity.type
_entity.pdbx_description
1 polymer ?
#
loop_
_entity_poly.entity_id
_entity_poly.type
_entity_poly.pdbx_seq_one_letter_code
_entity_poly.pdbx_strand_id
1 'polypeptide(L)'
;MKYILLIVFIVLSLNFKSAYSNNNIDNEIEEFNFNDFSNDLEYNKLIQENIIENGLPSLTDYSQFLLGFIEGIGINITNEESLCFKNENGSVADLKDGVLALQKGLSTIDIPKMSSGIVKIGGVILQIPTNLKECGISDKIVQITYIAASFISGPSGIVTFILRDAFNIFVNSGGVLHNLTEIFVGLQNADFFKLGKNLGQIVDILMIKHT
;
A
#
# COMPACT_ATOMS: atom_id res chain seq x y z
N MET A 1 -9.56 -2.45 16.88
CA MET A 1 -9.84 -2.25 15.44
C MET A 1 -10.73 -1.03 15.12
N LYS A 2 -11.06 -0.15 16.08
CA LYS A 2 -11.72 1.15 15.84
C LYS A 2 -10.77 2.25 15.34
N TYR A 3 -9.45 2.02 15.35
CA TYR A 3 -8.45 3.09 15.46
C TYR A 3 -8.00 3.77 14.17
N ILE A 4 -8.12 3.17 12.99
CA ILE A 4 -7.73 3.86 11.74
C ILE A 4 -8.84 4.79 11.25
N LEU A 5 -10.09 4.33 11.32
CA LEU A 5 -11.24 5.22 11.27
C LEU A 5 -11.12 6.25 12.39
N LEU A 6 -10.76 5.88 13.63
CA LEU A 6 -10.45 6.85 14.70
C LEU A 6 -9.29 7.78 14.37
N ILE A 7 -8.25 7.42 13.60
CA ILE A 7 -7.13 8.31 13.26
C ILE A 7 -7.56 9.27 12.17
N VAL A 8 -8.26 8.80 11.14
CA VAL A 8 -8.90 9.66 10.14
C VAL A 8 -9.92 10.57 10.83
N PHE A 9 -10.73 10.04 11.75
CA PHE A 9 -11.72 10.78 12.54
C PHE A 9 -11.09 11.67 13.61
N ILE A 10 -9.93 11.35 14.20
CA ILE A 10 -9.18 12.17 15.18
C ILE A 10 -8.46 13.28 14.43
N VAL A 11 -7.80 12.99 13.32
CA VAL A 11 -7.17 14.01 12.46
C VAL A 11 -8.24 14.92 11.87
N LEU A 12 -9.38 14.39 11.42
CA LEU A 12 -10.51 15.21 10.97
C LEU A 12 -11.17 15.94 12.13
N SER A 13 -11.44 15.32 13.28
CA SER A 13 -12.13 15.97 14.42
C SER A 13 -11.26 16.97 15.19
N LEU A 14 -9.95 16.76 15.31
CA LEU A 14 -9.03 17.76 15.87
C LEU A 14 -8.94 19.01 14.99
N ASN A 15 -9.07 18.86 13.66
CA ASN A 15 -9.16 20.00 12.73
C ASN A 15 -10.57 20.60 12.63
N PHE A 16 -11.64 19.78 12.73
CA PHE A 16 -13.03 20.23 12.63
C PHE A 16 -13.56 20.89 13.91
N LYS A 17 -13.01 20.59 15.09
CA LYS A 17 -13.41 21.24 16.35
C LYS A 17 -13.03 22.72 16.43
N SER A 18 -12.18 23.19 15.50
CA SER A 18 -11.90 24.60 15.24
C SER A 18 -12.97 25.27 14.34
N ALA A 19 -13.69 24.49 13.53
CA ALA A 19 -14.50 25.01 12.43
C ALA A 19 -16.01 24.83 12.57
N TYR A 20 -16.52 23.77 13.21
CA TYR A 20 -17.97 23.49 13.17
C TYR A 20 -18.48 22.80 14.44
N SER A 21 -19.19 23.58 15.26
CA SER A 21 -20.07 23.08 16.32
C SER A 21 -21.51 23.18 15.81
N ASN A 22 -22.05 22.07 15.29
CA ASN A 22 -23.46 21.65 15.33
C ASN A 22 -23.79 20.75 14.12
N ASN A 23 -23.97 19.45 14.37
CA ASN A 23 -25.20 18.70 14.07
C ASN A 23 -24.99 17.17 14.19
N ASN A 24 -25.99 16.50 14.75
CA ASN A 24 -26.09 15.06 14.99
C ASN A 24 -26.37 14.30 13.68
N ILE A 25 -25.61 13.23 13.43
CA ILE A 25 -25.94 12.21 12.42
C ILE A 25 -25.61 10.84 13.01
N ASP A 26 -26.63 10.02 13.22
CA ASP A 26 -26.55 8.58 13.44
C ASP A 26 -26.68 7.86 12.09
N ASN A 27 -25.91 6.79 11.83
CA ASN A 27 -26.31 5.67 10.97
C ASN A 27 -25.35 4.46 11.01
N GLU A 28 -25.92 3.31 10.65
CA GLU A 28 -25.53 1.90 10.82
C GLU A 28 -24.17 1.48 10.22
N ILE A 29 -23.53 0.49 10.87
CA ILE A 29 -22.28 -0.16 10.43
C ILE A 29 -22.62 -1.62 10.09
N GLU A 30 -22.39 -2.04 8.84
CA GLU A 30 -22.47 -3.44 8.42
C GLU A 30 -21.26 -4.26 8.94
N GLU A 31 -21.53 -5.48 9.41
CA GLU A 31 -20.53 -6.43 9.90
C GLU A 31 -19.76 -7.10 8.75
N PHE A 32 -18.43 -7.11 8.87
CA PHE A 32 -17.49 -7.69 7.92
C PHE A 32 -17.43 -9.22 8.04
N ASN A 33 -17.60 -9.95 6.93
CA ASN A 33 -17.64 -11.42 6.88
C ASN A 33 -16.27 -12.02 6.50
N PHE A 34 -15.74 -12.91 7.34
CA PHE A 34 -14.39 -13.49 7.24
C PHE A 34 -14.22 -14.65 6.23
N ASN A 35 -15.29 -15.10 5.57
CA ASN A 35 -15.25 -16.32 4.75
C ASN A 35 -14.62 -16.16 3.35
N ASP A 36 -14.35 -14.94 2.87
CA ASP A 36 -13.69 -14.71 1.58
C ASP A 36 -12.18 -15.02 1.56
N PHE A 37 -11.57 -15.26 2.72
CA PHE A 37 -10.12 -15.45 2.87
C PHE A 37 -9.55 -16.74 2.27
N SER A 38 -10.38 -17.76 2.03
CA SER A 38 -9.87 -19.10 1.67
C SER A 38 -9.50 -19.24 0.20
N ASN A 39 -10.03 -18.39 -0.68
CA ASN A 39 -9.84 -18.53 -2.13
C ASN A 39 -8.52 -17.90 -2.62
N ASP A 40 -7.99 -16.90 -1.91
CA ASP A 40 -6.73 -16.21 -2.29
C ASP A 40 -5.45 -17.02 -2.01
N LEU A 41 -5.54 -18.06 -1.15
CA LEU A 41 -4.41 -18.94 -0.84
C LEU A 41 -4.09 -19.91 -1.98
N GLU A 42 -5.09 -20.32 -2.78
CA GLU A 42 -4.93 -21.29 -3.85
C GLU A 42 -4.30 -20.66 -5.12
N TYR A 43 -4.62 -19.39 -5.40
CA TYR A 43 -4.05 -18.65 -6.53
C TYR A 43 -2.54 -18.38 -6.38
N ASN A 44 -2.10 -18.02 -5.16
CA ASN A 44 -0.67 -17.79 -4.89
C ASN A 44 0.16 -19.09 -5.02
N LYS A 45 -0.45 -20.24 -4.75
CA LYS A 45 0.19 -21.55 -4.90
C LYS A 45 0.44 -21.88 -6.38
N LEU A 46 -0.50 -21.56 -7.27
CA LEU A 46 -0.39 -21.80 -8.71
C LEU A 46 0.66 -20.92 -9.41
N ILE A 47 0.87 -19.68 -8.95
CA ILE A 47 1.96 -18.83 -9.46
C ILE A 47 3.31 -19.38 -9.01
N GLN A 48 3.45 -19.82 -7.75
CA GLN A 48 4.69 -20.44 -7.29
C GLN A 48 4.98 -21.76 -8.01
N GLU A 49 3.97 -22.62 -8.19
CA GLU A 49 4.14 -23.92 -8.86
C GLU A 49 4.52 -23.78 -10.34
N ASN A 50 3.94 -22.83 -11.09
CA ASN A 50 4.33 -22.58 -12.49
C ASN A 50 5.74 -21.96 -12.66
N ILE A 51 6.23 -21.24 -11.64
CA ILE A 51 7.57 -20.62 -11.67
C ILE A 51 8.66 -21.65 -11.31
N ILE A 52 8.36 -22.61 -10.45
CA ILE A 52 9.32 -23.63 -9.98
C ILE A 52 9.62 -24.69 -11.05
N GLU A 53 8.65 -25.05 -11.91
CA GLU A 53 8.83 -26.11 -12.91
C GLU A 53 9.83 -25.78 -14.04
N ASN A 54 10.18 -24.50 -14.24
CA ASN A 54 11.04 -24.05 -15.35
C ASN A 54 12.45 -23.60 -14.96
N GLY A 55 12.94 -23.90 -13.75
CA GLY A 55 14.33 -23.63 -13.37
C GLY A 55 14.72 -22.15 -13.38
N LEU A 56 13.76 -21.26 -13.08
CA LEU A 56 14.06 -19.84 -12.92
C LEU A 56 14.95 -19.62 -11.67
N PRO A 57 15.95 -18.73 -11.73
CA PRO A 57 16.63 -18.26 -10.53
C PRO A 57 15.59 -17.67 -9.56
N SER A 58 15.73 -17.96 -8.27
CA SER A 58 14.85 -17.45 -7.22
C SER A 58 14.81 -15.92 -7.29
N LEU A 59 13.61 -15.35 -7.42
CA LEU A 59 13.42 -13.89 -7.38
C LEU A 59 13.91 -13.34 -6.04
N THR A 60 14.57 -12.18 -6.08
CA THR A 60 14.92 -11.46 -4.85
C THR A 60 13.65 -10.98 -4.14
N ASP A 61 13.72 -10.75 -2.82
CA ASP A 61 12.62 -10.16 -2.04
C ASP A 61 12.09 -8.87 -2.71
N TYR A 62 12.99 -8.05 -3.25
CA TYR A 62 12.63 -6.78 -3.89
C TYR A 62 11.95 -7.00 -5.24
N SER A 63 12.44 -7.93 -6.06
CA SER A 63 11.78 -8.30 -7.32
C SER A 63 10.37 -8.83 -7.08
N GLN A 64 10.17 -9.68 -6.07
CA GLN A 64 8.84 -10.16 -5.68
C GLN A 64 7.93 -9.00 -5.26
N PHE A 65 8.44 -8.09 -4.43
CA PHE A 65 7.72 -6.87 -4.03
C PHE A 65 7.30 -6.01 -5.23
N LEU A 66 8.21 -5.75 -6.17
CA LEU A 66 7.91 -4.94 -7.36
C LEU A 66 6.83 -5.56 -8.22
N LEU A 67 6.93 -6.86 -8.53
CA LEU A 67 5.93 -7.57 -9.32
C LEU A 67 4.56 -7.54 -8.64
N GLY A 68 4.53 -7.79 -7.34
CA GLY A 68 3.31 -7.65 -6.55
C GLY A 68 2.74 -6.24 -6.63
N PHE A 69 3.56 -5.22 -6.41
CA PHE A 69 3.14 -3.82 -6.46
C PHE A 69 2.52 -3.44 -7.80
N ILE A 70 3.17 -3.85 -8.91
CA ILE A 70 2.70 -3.63 -10.28
C ILE A 70 1.34 -4.28 -10.52
N GLU A 71 1.17 -5.53 -10.09
CA GLU A 71 -0.14 -6.20 -10.13
C GLU A 71 -1.18 -5.46 -9.27
N GLY A 72 -0.78 -5.01 -8.09
CA GLY A 72 -1.64 -4.29 -7.16
C GLY A 72 -2.16 -2.96 -7.71
N ILE A 73 -1.34 -2.25 -8.50
CA ILE A 73 -1.77 -1.05 -9.23
C ILE A 73 -2.46 -1.36 -10.56
N GLY A 74 -2.77 -2.64 -10.84
CA GLY A 74 -3.51 -3.04 -12.04
C GLY A 74 -2.76 -2.82 -13.35
N ILE A 75 -1.42 -2.80 -13.33
CA ILE A 75 -0.62 -2.83 -14.55
C ILE A 75 -0.44 -4.29 -14.95
N ASN A 76 -0.93 -4.66 -16.13
CA ASN A 76 -0.69 -5.97 -16.71
C ASN A 76 0.67 -5.97 -17.37
N ILE A 77 1.58 -6.81 -16.87
CA ILE A 77 2.92 -7.00 -17.47
C ILE A 77 2.98 -8.30 -18.26
N THR A 78 3.73 -8.30 -19.36
CA THR A 78 4.01 -9.53 -20.11
C THR A 78 5.07 -10.38 -19.39
N ASN A 79 5.20 -11.63 -19.83
CA ASN A 79 6.28 -12.49 -19.36
C ASN A 79 7.65 -11.87 -19.65
N GLU A 80 7.85 -11.21 -20.79
CA GLU A 80 9.12 -10.53 -21.09
C GLU A 80 9.40 -9.36 -20.14
N GLU A 81 8.39 -8.53 -19.86
CA GLU A 81 8.51 -7.40 -18.93
C GLU A 81 8.82 -7.87 -17.50
N SER A 82 8.24 -9.00 -17.07
CA SER A 82 8.56 -9.58 -15.76
C SER A 82 10.04 -9.97 -15.61
N LEU A 83 10.73 -10.31 -16.71
CA LEU A 83 12.16 -10.63 -16.71
C LEU A 83 13.02 -9.41 -16.39
N CYS A 84 12.56 -8.20 -16.73
CA CYS A 84 13.26 -6.96 -16.48
C CYS A 84 13.47 -6.74 -14.97
N PHE A 85 12.48 -7.06 -14.14
CA PHE A 85 12.54 -6.87 -12.69
C PHE A 85 13.38 -7.92 -11.94
N LYS A 86 13.84 -8.98 -12.60
CA LYS A 86 14.58 -10.08 -11.95
C LYS A 86 15.94 -9.67 -11.41
N ASN A 87 16.57 -8.71 -12.06
CA ASN A 87 17.95 -8.29 -11.75
C ASN A 87 18.00 -7.03 -10.88
N GLU A 88 16.84 -6.55 -10.44
CA GLU A 88 16.73 -5.35 -9.62
C GLU A 88 17.29 -5.58 -8.22
N ASN A 89 18.46 -5.00 -7.96
CA ASN A 89 19.15 -5.08 -6.68
C ASN A 89 18.65 -3.98 -5.72
N GLY A 90 17.35 -3.95 -5.45
CA GLY A 90 16.78 -3.10 -4.42
C GLY A 90 16.82 -3.74 -3.04
N SER A 91 16.69 -2.92 -2.01
CA SER A 91 16.61 -3.37 -0.62
C SER A 91 15.18 -3.24 -0.11
N VAL A 92 14.63 -4.35 0.40
CA VAL A 92 13.36 -4.32 1.15
C VAL A 92 13.56 -3.90 2.61
N ALA A 93 14.78 -3.57 3.05
CA ALA A 93 15.04 -3.23 4.46
C ALA A 93 14.23 -1.99 4.91
N ASP A 94 14.24 -0.91 4.13
CA ASP A 94 13.46 0.29 4.45
C ASP A 94 11.95 0.04 4.37
N LEU A 95 11.52 -0.87 3.49
CA LEU A 95 10.13 -1.30 3.41
C LEU A 95 9.72 -2.05 4.69
N LYS A 96 10.53 -3.03 5.12
CA LYS A 96 10.32 -3.80 6.36
C LYS A 96 10.24 -2.86 7.56
N ASP A 97 11.22 -1.98 7.70
CA ASP A 97 11.26 -0.97 8.76
C ASP A 97 10.06 -0.04 8.72
N GLY A 98 9.67 0.41 7.52
CA GLY A 98 8.55 1.30 7.32
C GLY A 98 7.22 0.67 7.73
N VAL A 99 6.98 -0.57 7.30
CA VAL A 99 5.79 -1.34 7.66
C VAL A 99 5.75 -1.64 9.16
N LEU A 100 6.87 -2.02 9.79
CA LEU A 100 6.94 -2.24 11.25
C LEU A 100 6.69 -0.96 12.05
N ALA A 101 7.26 0.17 11.61
CA ALA A 101 7.04 1.47 12.23
C ALA A 101 5.56 1.89 12.12
N LEU A 102 4.95 1.69 10.96
CA LEU A 102 3.53 1.95 10.72
C LEU A 102 2.65 1.06 11.59
N GLN A 103 2.88 -0.26 11.60
CA GLN A 103 2.13 -1.22 12.43
C GLN A 103 2.20 -0.85 13.91
N LYS A 104 3.41 -0.60 14.43
CA LYS A 104 3.60 -0.21 15.83
C LYS A 104 2.92 1.13 16.11
N GLY A 105 3.07 2.11 15.21
CA GLY A 105 2.44 3.42 15.33
C GLY A 105 0.92 3.30 15.44
N LEU A 106 0.30 2.47 14.61
CA LEU A 106 -1.14 2.20 14.65
C LEU A 106 -1.57 1.50 15.94
N SER A 107 -0.79 0.52 16.42
CA SER A 107 -1.10 -0.22 17.65
C SER A 107 -1.02 0.65 18.92
N THR A 108 -0.16 1.68 18.92
CA THR A 108 0.07 2.57 20.07
C THR A 108 -0.49 3.98 19.87
N ILE A 109 -1.13 4.26 18.74
CA ILE A 109 -1.62 5.61 18.37
C ILE A 109 -0.48 6.66 18.40
N ASP A 110 0.72 6.26 17.95
CA ASP A 110 1.92 7.12 17.90
C ASP A 110 2.07 7.74 16.49
N ILE A 111 1.60 8.98 16.34
CA ILE A 111 1.57 9.70 15.06
C ILE A 111 2.98 9.88 14.47
N PRO A 112 4.01 10.36 15.22
CA PRO A 112 5.38 10.40 14.71
C PRO A 112 5.86 9.06 14.15
N LYS A 113 5.53 7.94 14.81
CA LYS A 113 5.94 6.62 14.35
C LYS A 113 5.20 6.17 13.09
N MET A 114 3.89 6.41 13.01
CA MET A 114 3.13 6.18 11.79
C MET A 114 3.69 6.98 10.62
N SER A 115 3.96 8.27 10.83
CA SER A 115 4.53 9.15 9.80
C SER A 115 5.91 8.69 9.36
N SER A 116 6.78 8.30 10.30
CA SER A 116 8.09 7.75 9.98
C SER A 116 7.97 6.46 9.14
N GLY A 117 7.01 5.60 9.45
CA GLY A 117 6.71 4.41 8.66
C GLY A 117 6.28 4.73 7.23
N ILE A 118 5.33 5.67 7.06
CA ILE A 118 4.84 6.11 5.75
C ILE A 118 5.96 6.76 4.92
N VAL A 119 6.82 7.58 5.53
CA VAL A 119 7.98 8.20 4.85
C VAL A 119 8.92 7.13 4.30
N LYS A 120 9.26 6.11 5.11
CA LYS A 120 10.12 4.99 4.67
C LYS A 120 9.49 4.21 3.51
N ILE A 121 8.19 3.89 3.61
CA ILE A 121 7.45 3.24 2.52
C ILE A 121 7.46 4.11 1.25
N GLY A 122 7.23 5.42 1.40
CA GLY A 122 7.28 6.38 0.29
C GLY A 122 8.65 6.41 -0.41
N GLY A 123 9.74 6.31 0.34
CA GLY A 123 11.10 6.23 -0.21
C GLY A 123 11.34 4.99 -1.07
N VAL A 124 10.70 3.86 -0.73
CA VAL A 124 10.73 2.63 -1.54
C VAL A 124 9.85 2.77 -2.78
N ILE A 125 8.63 3.30 -2.63
CA ILE A 125 7.71 3.55 -3.76
C ILE A 125 8.33 4.52 -4.77
N LEU A 126 9.12 5.49 -4.32
CA LEU A 126 9.78 6.48 -5.20
C LEU A 126 10.78 5.86 -6.19
N GLN A 127 11.28 4.65 -5.91
CA GLN A 127 12.22 3.94 -6.79
C GLN A 127 11.48 3.22 -7.93
N ILE A 128 10.21 2.85 -7.72
CA ILE A 128 9.40 2.07 -8.67
C ILE A 128 9.25 2.76 -10.04
N PRO A 129 8.97 4.08 -10.13
CA PRO A 129 8.90 4.78 -11.42
C PRO A 129 10.15 4.64 -12.29
N THR A 130 11.34 4.63 -11.68
CA THR A 130 12.61 4.44 -12.40
C THR A 130 12.66 3.04 -12.99
N ASN A 131 12.35 2.02 -12.19
CA ASN A 131 12.35 0.62 -12.61
C ASN A 131 11.32 0.37 -13.72
N LEU A 132 10.10 0.93 -13.60
CA LEU A 132 9.07 0.84 -14.64
C LEU A 132 9.56 1.44 -15.96
N LYS A 133 10.17 2.63 -15.91
CA LYS A 133 10.68 3.32 -17.09
C LYS A 133 11.81 2.55 -17.76
N GLU A 134 12.71 1.95 -16.99
CA GLU A 134 13.81 1.11 -17.50
C GLU A 134 13.27 -0.16 -18.18
N CYS A 135 12.13 -0.67 -17.72
CA CYS A 135 11.41 -1.79 -18.34
C CYS A 135 10.46 -1.39 -19.48
N GLY A 136 10.44 -0.12 -19.90
CA GLY A 136 9.59 0.36 -21.00
C GLY A 136 8.12 0.57 -20.63
N ILE A 137 7.76 0.48 -19.35
CA ILE A 137 6.40 0.68 -18.86
C ILE A 137 6.22 2.15 -18.49
N SER A 138 5.37 2.87 -19.22
CA SER A 138 5.10 4.30 -18.98
C SER A 138 3.88 4.58 -18.10
N ASP A 139 3.05 3.57 -17.87
CA ASP A 139 1.75 3.72 -17.23
C ASP A 139 1.89 4.05 -15.74
N LYS A 140 1.02 4.95 -15.26
CA LYS A 140 0.90 5.37 -13.86
C LYS A 140 2.17 5.97 -13.21
N ILE A 141 3.28 6.13 -13.94
CA ILE A 141 4.56 6.69 -13.44
C ILE A 141 4.34 8.00 -12.68
N VAL A 142 3.63 8.96 -13.29
CA VAL A 142 3.43 10.31 -12.72
C VAL A 142 2.66 10.23 -11.41
N GLN A 143 1.62 9.40 -11.35
CA GLN A 143 0.78 9.22 -10.17
C GLN A 143 1.55 8.55 -9.03
N ILE A 144 2.33 7.51 -9.33
CA ILE A 144 3.19 6.83 -8.35
C ILE A 144 4.23 7.81 -7.79
N THR A 145 4.92 8.57 -8.66
CA THR A 145 5.88 9.59 -8.24
C THR A 145 5.22 10.63 -7.35
N TYR A 146 4.02 11.09 -7.69
CA TYR A 146 3.29 12.07 -6.90
C TYR A 146 2.96 11.55 -5.48
N ILE A 147 2.44 10.33 -5.37
CA ILE A 147 2.09 9.71 -4.09
C ILE A 147 3.35 9.52 -3.24
N ALA A 148 4.41 8.97 -3.83
CA ALA A 148 5.69 8.79 -3.17
C ALA A 148 6.26 10.14 -2.67
N ALA A 149 6.23 11.18 -3.52
CA ALA A 149 6.65 12.54 -3.16
C ALA A 149 5.86 13.10 -1.97
N SER A 150 4.56 12.84 -1.93
CA SER A 150 3.67 13.26 -0.83
C SER A 150 3.99 12.53 0.48
N PHE A 151 4.38 11.27 0.41
CA PHE A 151 4.78 10.50 1.60
C PHE A 151 6.15 10.94 2.14
N ILE A 152 7.15 11.16 1.27
CA ILE A 152 8.50 11.55 1.71
C ILE A 152 8.58 12.97 2.24
N SER A 153 7.61 13.83 1.92
CA SER A 153 7.54 15.21 2.43
C SER A 153 7.11 15.27 3.91
N GLY A 154 6.93 14.11 4.54
CA GLY A 154 6.76 13.98 5.98
C GLY A 154 5.33 14.26 6.44
N PRO A 155 5.14 14.61 7.72
CA PRO A 155 3.80 14.77 8.30
C PRO A 155 2.89 15.72 7.51
N SER A 156 3.43 16.85 7.04
CA SER A 156 2.66 17.84 6.27
C SER A 156 2.18 17.30 4.92
N GLY A 157 3.07 16.61 4.19
CA GLY A 157 2.74 15.97 2.91
C GLY A 157 1.68 14.88 3.08
N ILE A 158 1.84 14.03 4.10
CA ILE A 158 0.90 12.96 4.45
C ILE A 158 -0.48 13.53 4.80
N VAL A 159 -0.53 14.58 5.64
CA VAL A 159 -1.81 15.23 6.02
C VAL A 159 -2.47 15.86 4.81
N THR A 160 -1.72 16.60 3.99
CA THR A 160 -2.25 17.24 2.78
C THR A 160 -2.84 16.20 1.83
N PHE A 161 -2.12 15.09 1.64
CA PHE A 161 -2.56 13.97 0.83
C PHE A 161 -3.84 13.32 1.38
N ILE A 162 -3.87 12.99 2.69
CA ILE A 162 -5.06 12.42 3.33
C ILE A 162 -6.25 13.36 3.21
N LEU A 163 -6.09 14.66 3.43
CA LEU A 163 -7.19 15.64 3.34
C LEU A 163 -7.75 15.72 1.91
N ARG A 164 -6.86 15.72 0.92
CA ARG A 164 -7.23 15.77 -0.48
C ARG A 164 -8.00 14.51 -0.91
N ASP A 165 -7.53 13.35 -0.47
CA ASP A 165 -8.09 12.05 -0.85
C ASP A 165 -9.03 11.46 0.21
N ALA A 166 -9.43 12.26 1.22
CA ALA A 166 -10.21 11.81 2.38
C ALA A 166 -11.50 11.12 1.97
N PHE A 167 -12.20 11.66 0.95
CA PHE A 167 -13.43 11.08 0.44
C PHE A 167 -13.20 9.71 -0.19
N ASN A 168 -12.15 9.56 -0.99
CA ASN A 168 -11.82 8.28 -1.63
C ASN A 168 -11.41 7.24 -0.59
N ILE A 169 -10.61 7.64 0.40
CA ILE A 169 -10.22 6.77 1.53
C ILE A 169 -11.44 6.37 2.35
N PHE A 170 -12.39 7.27 2.57
CA PHE A 170 -13.62 6.99 3.32
C PHE A 170 -14.51 5.98 2.57
N VAL A 171 -14.79 6.22 1.28
CA VAL A 171 -15.61 5.32 0.47
C VAL A 171 -14.98 3.93 0.33
N ASN A 172 -13.64 3.86 0.28
CA ASN A 172 -12.91 2.61 0.13
C ASN A 172 -12.27 2.13 1.44
N SER A 173 -12.76 2.58 2.61
CA SER A 173 -12.07 2.34 3.87
C SER A 173 -11.93 0.85 4.19
N GLY A 174 -12.95 0.04 3.86
CA GLY A 174 -12.90 -1.41 4.04
C GLY A 174 -11.73 -2.05 3.28
N GLY A 175 -11.59 -1.70 1.99
CA GLY A 175 -10.49 -2.20 1.15
C GLY A 175 -9.12 -1.71 1.62
N VAL A 176 -8.99 -0.42 1.99
CA VAL A 176 -7.73 0.12 2.52
C VAL A 176 -7.32 -0.58 3.81
N LEU A 177 -8.26 -0.83 4.73
CA LEU A 177 -7.99 -1.53 5.99
C LEU A 177 -7.62 -2.99 5.78
N HIS A 178 -8.33 -3.67 4.89
CA HIS A 178 -8.04 -5.04 4.51
C HIS A 178 -6.62 -5.14 3.96
N ASN A 179 -6.30 -4.36 2.91
CA ASN A 179 -4.98 -4.38 2.28
C ASN A 179 -3.87 -4.00 3.26
N LEU A 180 -4.11 -3.03 4.16
CA LEU A 180 -3.13 -2.67 5.18
C LEU A 180 -2.87 -3.80 6.18
N THR A 181 -3.91 -4.56 6.54
CA THR A 181 -3.76 -5.75 7.38
C THR A 181 -2.97 -6.83 6.65
N GLU A 182 -3.26 -7.03 5.35
CA GLU A 182 -2.56 -8.00 4.52
C GLU A 182 -1.09 -7.63 4.26
N ILE A 183 -0.73 -6.34 4.25
CA ILE A 183 0.67 -5.90 4.25
C ILE A 183 1.40 -6.40 5.51
N PHE A 184 0.77 -6.32 6.68
CA PHE A 184 1.38 -6.80 7.93
C PHE A 184 1.53 -8.33 7.94
N VAL A 185 0.54 -9.04 7.41
CA VAL A 185 0.58 -10.51 7.27
C VAL A 185 1.66 -10.92 6.26
N GLY A 186 1.71 -10.26 5.10
CA GLY A 186 2.72 -10.50 4.07
C GLY A 186 4.14 -10.30 4.60
N LEU A 187 4.37 -9.24 5.38
CA LEU A 187 5.65 -9.02 6.03
C LEU A 187 6.01 -10.14 7.03
N GLN A 188 5.09 -10.57 7.88
CA GLN A 188 5.33 -11.63 8.88
C GLN A 188 5.68 -12.98 8.23
N ASN A 189 5.05 -13.27 7.09
CA ASN A 189 5.27 -14.50 6.33
C ASN A 189 6.42 -14.40 5.32
N ALA A 190 7.11 -13.26 5.25
CA ALA A 190 8.09 -12.96 4.20
C ALA A 190 7.55 -13.13 2.77
N ASP A 191 6.24 -12.93 2.57
CA ASP A 191 5.57 -12.94 1.28
C ASP A 191 5.60 -11.52 0.69
N PHE A 192 6.73 -11.19 0.06
CA PHE A 192 6.95 -9.85 -0.51
C PHE A 192 6.06 -9.57 -1.70
N PHE A 193 5.66 -10.60 -2.45
CA PHE A 193 4.70 -10.46 -3.54
C PHE A 193 3.35 -9.99 -3.00
N LYS A 194 2.80 -10.69 -2.00
CA LYS A 194 1.54 -10.28 -1.37
C LYS A 194 1.64 -8.91 -0.70
N LEU A 195 2.76 -8.62 -0.04
CA LEU A 195 3.04 -7.30 0.53
C LEU A 195 2.99 -6.22 -0.56
N GLY A 196 3.71 -6.43 -1.65
CA GLY A 196 3.74 -5.55 -2.82
C GLY A 196 2.35 -5.33 -3.39
N LYS A 197 1.60 -6.41 -3.64
CA LYS A 197 0.24 -6.37 -4.19
C LYS A 197 -0.71 -5.53 -3.35
N ASN A 198 -0.76 -5.78 -2.05
CA ASN A 198 -1.65 -5.02 -1.17
C ASN A 198 -1.24 -3.55 -1.06
N LEU A 199 0.07 -3.25 -1.05
CA LEU A 199 0.54 -1.88 -1.09
C LEU A 199 0.17 -1.19 -2.42
N GLY A 200 0.34 -1.88 -3.54
CA GLY A 200 -0.06 -1.41 -4.86
C GLY A 200 -1.56 -1.10 -4.92
N GLN A 201 -2.41 -1.98 -4.39
CA GLN A 201 -3.86 -1.74 -4.34
C GLN A 201 -4.23 -0.53 -3.48
N ILE A 202 -3.53 -0.30 -2.35
CA ILE A 202 -3.71 0.94 -1.58
C ILE A 202 -3.33 2.15 -2.43
N VAL A 203 -2.19 2.11 -3.11
CA VAL A 203 -1.77 3.20 -4.00
C VAL A 203 -2.79 3.41 -5.12
N ASP A 204 -3.34 2.35 -5.71
CA ASP A 204 -4.37 2.43 -6.76
C ASP A 204 -5.65 3.11 -6.29
N ILE A 205 -6.17 2.72 -5.13
CA ILE A 205 -7.32 3.39 -4.48
C ILE A 205 -7.05 4.90 -4.34
N LEU A 206 -5.81 5.26 -4.05
CA LEU A 206 -5.39 6.65 -3.88
C LEU A 206 -5.14 7.40 -5.21
N MET A 207 -5.04 6.70 -6.34
CA MET A 207 -4.78 7.30 -7.67
C MET A 207 -6.05 7.74 -8.42
N ILE A 208 -7.24 7.26 -8.03
CA ILE A 208 -8.50 7.32 -8.81
C ILE A 208 -9.00 8.74 -9.20
N LYS A 209 -8.40 9.84 -8.71
CA LYS A 209 -8.87 11.22 -8.99
C LYS A 209 -7.90 12.14 -9.75
N HIS A 210 -6.87 11.59 -10.41
CA HIS A 210 -5.90 12.41 -11.17
C HIS A 210 -6.18 12.58 -12.68
N THR A 211 -7.37 12.22 -13.15
CA THR A 211 -7.86 12.47 -14.53
C THR A 211 -8.96 13.51 -14.55
#